data_AF-A0A2V1DD15-F1
#
_entry.id   AF-A0A2V1DD15-F1
#
_cell.length_a   1.000
_cell.length_b   1.000
_cell.length_c   1.000
_cell.angle_alpha   90.00
_cell.angle_beta   90.00
_cell.angle_gamma   90.00
#
_symmetry.space_group_name_H-M   'P 1'
#
loop_
_entity.id
_entity.type
_entity.pdbx_description
1 polymer ?
#
loop_
_entity_poly.entity_id
_entity_poly.type
_entity_poly.pdbx_seq_one_letter_code
_entity_poly.pdbx_strand_id
1 'polypeptide(L)'
;MHFVGNGSDSILLANNRSARFLGLARLKLNKLNFEQSVKTGHREVSEKTINKLINVFKFEGCRRYDEENYVDALIDQNILLQILSTAGLDLQYFRHQSRASPAQEIQELNIGGNVDCLNGLHRIKAAQRFLDPNDQWWIVRLYSKEFETDARACLVQSFQHEQKYSDGMIFRNIRKAQREGKVDDENVWWARLTDGKRRDLRQLIKNKALILAFDSLLEFPGLWEPIQLGTLHRLHGLRCEEELINYLQHIRNTWCFIVVEGYRDHVDTATVCGLELRAPGKSRYDMEQIRDNAKIFSSLDGNRRSLLLERAVQVNCIIPSLRTFFENQKYLEPCSLILKGLLSPNEKRSLWKSFSANYFPPQHLEVQVSETEHTAISPQSLGLPRDKCVLYQRRIAYIQLWLFCFRNFPEM
;
A
#
# COMPACT_ATOMS: atom_id res chain seq x y z
N MET A 1 -11.30 21.92 6.62
CA MET A 1 -10.67 22.22 5.31
C MET A 1 -10.90 21.03 4.40
N HIS A 2 -11.78 21.21 3.43
CA HIS A 2 -12.27 20.19 2.51
C HIS A 2 -11.18 19.80 1.50
N PHE A 3 -10.78 18.53 1.48
CA PHE A 3 -10.15 17.90 0.32
C PHE A 3 -11.26 17.27 -0.53
N VAL A 4 -11.88 18.09 -1.38
CA VAL A 4 -12.75 17.65 -2.47
C VAL A 4 -12.04 18.02 -3.76
N GLY A 5 -11.59 17.02 -4.50
CA GLY A 5 -10.93 17.20 -5.80
C GLY A 5 -10.07 15.99 -6.11
N ASN A 6 -10.64 14.99 -6.79
CA ASN A 6 -9.86 13.87 -7.35
C ASN A 6 -10.60 13.08 -8.46
N GLY A 7 -11.70 13.60 -9.00
CA GLY A 7 -12.43 12.97 -10.12
C GLY A 7 -12.40 13.81 -11.40
N SER A 8 -12.74 15.09 -11.28
CA SER A 8 -12.76 16.07 -12.37
C SER A 8 -11.36 16.43 -12.88
N ASP A 9 -10.38 16.58 -11.97
CA ASP A 9 -9.00 16.90 -12.35
C ASP A 9 -8.34 15.77 -13.14
N SER A 10 -8.59 14.50 -12.79
CA SER A 10 -8.00 13.34 -13.47
C SER A 10 -8.44 13.23 -14.95
N ILE A 11 -9.70 13.58 -15.25
CA ILE A 11 -10.25 13.54 -16.62
C ILE A 11 -9.74 14.74 -17.45
N LEU A 12 -9.70 15.94 -16.86
CA LEU A 12 -9.09 17.12 -17.47
C LEU A 12 -7.59 16.92 -17.75
N LEU A 13 -6.88 16.23 -16.85
CA LEU A 13 -5.46 15.89 -17.00
C LEU A 13 -5.22 14.85 -18.10
N ALA A 14 -6.06 13.80 -18.20
CA ALA A 14 -5.96 12.80 -19.25
C ALA A 14 -6.26 13.38 -20.65
N ASN A 15 -7.24 14.28 -20.75
CA ASN A 15 -7.57 15.00 -21.98
C ASN A 15 -6.44 15.95 -22.41
N ASN A 16 -5.85 16.68 -21.46
CA ASN A 16 -4.70 17.55 -21.72
C ASN A 16 -3.42 16.78 -22.14
N ARG A 17 -3.19 15.58 -21.58
CA ARG A 17 -2.07 14.69 -21.96
C ARG A 17 -2.22 14.16 -23.38
N SER A 18 -3.41 13.72 -23.75
CA SER A 18 -3.69 13.13 -25.07
C SER A 18 -3.61 14.14 -26.21
N ALA A 19 -4.01 15.40 -25.96
CA ALA A 19 -3.95 16.47 -26.95
C ALA A 19 -2.52 16.93 -27.27
N ARG A 20 -1.59 16.81 -26.31
CA ARG A 20 -0.21 17.35 -26.42
C ARG A 20 0.86 16.28 -26.63
N PHE A 21 0.47 15.01 -26.69
CA PHE A 21 1.37 13.90 -26.97
C PHE A 21 1.90 13.97 -28.41
N LEU A 22 3.23 13.98 -28.55
CA LEU A 22 3.91 14.05 -29.84
C LEU A 22 4.36 12.68 -30.35
N GLY A 23 4.63 11.72 -29.48
CA GLY A 23 5.04 10.36 -29.85
C GLY A 23 6.01 9.73 -28.84
N LEU A 24 6.47 8.51 -29.16
CA LEU A 24 7.49 7.75 -28.44
C LEU A 24 8.76 7.71 -29.29
N ALA A 25 9.91 7.92 -28.65
CA ALA A 25 11.22 7.78 -29.30
C ALA A 25 12.23 7.15 -28.37
N ARG A 26 13.22 6.44 -28.94
CA ARG A 26 14.43 6.08 -28.20
C ARG A 26 15.43 7.21 -28.28
N LEU A 27 15.90 7.67 -27.12
CA LEU A 27 16.89 8.74 -27.00
C LEU A 27 18.10 8.25 -26.23
N LYS A 28 19.29 8.72 -26.62
CA LYS A 28 20.51 8.49 -25.84
C LYS A 28 20.40 9.15 -24.46
N LEU A 29 20.92 8.49 -23.42
CA LEU A 29 20.80 8.98 -22.03
C LEU A 29 21.45 10.34 -21.81
N ASN A 30 22.44 10.72 -22.62
CA ASN A 30 23.13 12.01 -22.55
C ASN A 30 22.31 13.19 -23.11
N LYS A 31 21.20 12.91 -23.83
CA LYS A 31 20.27 13.92 -24.34
C LYS A 31 19.13 14.25 -23.36
N LEU A 32 19.06 13.54 -22.24
CA LEU A 32 18.01 13.68 -21.23
C LEU A 32 18.45 14.68 -20.15
N ASN A 33 17.84 15.88 -20.14
CA ASN A 33 18.15 16.93 -19.18
C ASN A 33 17.10 16.98 -18.05
N PHE A 34 17.56 17.12 -16.80
CA PHE A 34 16.73 17.17 -15.59
C PHE A 34 16.91 18.45 -14.77
N GLU A 35 17.73 19.40 -15.23
CA GLU A 35 18.06 20.62 -14.46
C GLU A 35 16.83 21.46 -14.13
N GLN A 36 15.90 21.57 -15.07
CA GLN A 36 14.69 22.37 -14.86
C GLN A 36 13.72 21.69 -13.89
N SER A 37 13.63 20.37 -13.91
CA SER A 37 12.84 19.56 -12.98
C SER A 37 13.39 19.67 -11.56
N VAL A 38 14.72 19.62 -11.37
CA VAL A 38 15.35 19.83 -10.05
C VAL A 38 15.05 21.22 -9.49
N LYS A 39 15.03 22.27 -10.33
CA LYS A 39 14.72 23.65 -9.91
C LYS A 39 13.25 23.88 -9.53
N THR A 40 12.31 23.12 -10.10
CA THR A 40 10.86 23.27 -9.83
C THR A 40 10.33 22.38 -8.69
N GLY A 41 11.22 21.85 -7.85
CA GLY A 41 10.85 21.07 -6.66
C GLY A 41 10.93 19.55 -6.83
N HIS A 42 11.63 19.03 -7.85
CA HIS A 42 12.03 17.62 -7.81
C HIS A 42 13.06 17.36 -6.71
N ARG A 43 12.94 16.20 -6.07
CA ARG A 43 13.89 15.71 -5.06
C ARG A 43 15.31 15.76 -5.62
N GLU A 44 16.24 16.26 -4.82
CA GLU A 44 17.67 16.21 -5.10
C GLU A 44 18.12 14.78 -5.45
N VAL A 45 19.22 14.70 -6.19
CA VAL A 45 19.81 13.44 -6.62
C VAL A 45 20.15 12.61 -5.38
N SER A 46 19.52 11.44 -5.26
CA SER A 46 19.68 10.56 -4.10
C SER A 46 20.47 9.32 -4.51
N GLU A 47 21.72 9.26 -4.07
CA GLU A 47 22.60 8.10 -4.28
C GLU A 47 21.98 6.79 -3.78
N LYS A 48 21.27 6.85 -2.64
CA LYS A 48 20.53 5.71 -2.08
C LYS A 48 19.46 5.18 -3.03
N THR A 49 18.77 6.07 -3.76
CA THR A 49 17.71 5.71 -4.70
C THR A 49 18.30 5.18 -6.01
N ILE A 50 19.41 5.76 -6.47
CA ILE A 50 20.16 5.28 -7.64
C ILE A 50 20.69 3.86 -7.40
N ASN A 51 21.36 3.62 -6.28
CA ASN A 51 21.88 2.29 -5.93
C ASN A 51 20.77 1.23 -5.80
N LYS A 52 19.60 1.64 -5.31
CA LYS A 52 18.42 0.77 -5.29
C LYS A 52 17.99 0.36 -6.71
N LEU A 53 17.91 1.33 -7.63
CA LEU A 53 17.53 1.06 -9.03
C LEU A 53 18.59 0.22 -9.76
N ILE A 54 19.88 0.45 -9.51
CA ILE A 54 20.96 -0.42 -10.02
C ILE A 54 20.77 -1.86 -9.55
N ASN A 55 20.41 -2.06 -8.27
CA ASN A 55 20.12 -3.40 -7.77
C ASN A 55 18.89 -4.01 -8.46
N VAL A 56 17.82 -3.25 -8.69
CA VAL A 56 16.66 -3.72 -9.47
C VAL A 56 17.09 -4.13 -10.89
N PHE A 57 17.93 -3.33 -11.55
CA PHE A 57 18.43 -3.64 -12.90
C PHE A 57 19.27 -4.90 -12.97
N LYS A 58 20.05 -5.23 -11.92
CA LYS A 58 20.81 -6.48 -11.83
C LYS A 58 19.93 -7.73 -11.82
N PHE A 59 18.75 -7.66 -11.20
CA PHE A 59 17.86 -8.82 -11.05
C PHE A 59 16.84 -8.94 -12.19
N GLU A 60 16.27 -7.82 -12.63
CA GLU A 60 15.13 -7.81 -13.56
C GLU A 60 15.49 -7.30 -14.96
N GLY A 61 16.73 -6.83 -15.15
CA GLY A 61 17.10 -5.99 -16.28
C GLY A 61 16.53 -4.57 -16.16
N CYS A 62 16.90 -3.70 -17.09
CA CYS A 62 16.37 -2.33 -17.12
C CYS A 62 14.90 -2.24 -17.55
N ARG A 63 14.35 -3.32 -18.13
CA ARG A 63 12.98 -3.42 -18.67
C ARG A 63 12.54 -2.17 -19.45
N ARG A 64 13.43 -1.72 -20.34
CA ARG A 64 13.30 -0.47 -21.11
C ARG A 64 12.05 -0.41 -22.01
N TYR A 65 11.50 -1.57 -22.35
CA TYR A 65 10.32 -1.74 -23.21
C TYR A 65 8.99 -1.71 -22.45
N ASP A 66 9.01 -1.79 -21.12
CA ASP A 66 7.79 -1.71 -20.33
C ASP A 66 7.37 -0.24 -20.23
N GLU A 67 6.11 0.05 -20.56
CA GLU A 67 5.59 1.43 -20.54
C GLU A 67 5.71 2.09 -19.16
N GLU A 68 5.67 1.30 -18.08
CA GLU A 68 5.88 1.75 -16.69
C GLU A 68 7.27 2.37 -16.46
N ASN A 69 8.22 2.08 -17.35
CA ASN A 69 9.60 2.48 -17.22
C ASN A 69 9.96 3.61 -18.18
N TYR A 70 9.06 4.06 -19.04
CA TYR A 70 9.31 5.15 -19.97
C TYR A 70 9.55 6.46 -19.22
N VAL A 71 10.25 7.38 -19.89
CA VAL A 71 10.49 8.72 -19.35
C VAL A 71 9.66 9.73 -20.14
N ASP A 72 9.02 10.65 -19.46
CA ASP A 72 8.27 11.73 -20.07
C ASP A 72 9.17 12.95 -20.21
N ALA A 73 9.19 13.57 -21.39
CA ALA A 73 10.00 14.74 -21.66
C ALA A 73 9.29 15.76 -22.55
N LEU A 74 9.72 17.00 -22.42
CA LEU A 74 9.24 18.14 -23.18
C LEU A 74 10.22 18.46 -24.31
N ILE A 75 9.67 18.72 -25.48
CA ILE A 75 10.42 19.14 -26.66
C ILE A 75 9.67 20.25 -27.40
N ASP A 76 10.41 21.19 -27.98
CA ASP A 76 9.84 22.18 -28.89
C ASP A 76 9.35 21.47 -30.16
N GLN A 77 8.10 21.72 -30.54
CA GLN A 77 7.48 21.05 -31.69
C GLN A 77 8.21 21.38 -33.00
N ASN A 78 8.76 22.59 -33.15
CA ASN A 78 9.51 22.97 -34.34
C ASN A 78 10.82 22.19 -34.45
N ILE A 79 11.49 21.97 -33.31
CA ILE A 79 12.71 21.14 -33.25
C ILE A 79 12.38 19.69 -33.60
N LEU A 80 11.27 19.15 -33.07
CA LEU A 80 10.85 17.78 -33.40
C LEU A 80 10.55 17.64 -34.90
N LEU A 81 9.85 18.60 -35.51
CA LEU A 81 9.53 18.60 -36.94
C LEU A 81 10.79 18.61 -37.82
N GLN A 82 11.81 19.39 -37.45
CA GLN A 82 13.09 19.41 -38.16
C GLN A 82 13.85 18.08 -38.07
N ILE A 83 13.77 17.39 -36.92
CA ILE A 83 14.40 16.09 -36.72
C ILE A 83 13.68 15.02 -37.52
N LEU A 84 12.35 15.02 -37.49
CA LEU A 84 11.53 14.09 -38.25
C LEU A 84 11.73 14.27 -39.75
N SER A 85 11.79 15.52 -40.25
CA SER A 85 12.04 15.78 -41.68
C SER A 85 13.43 15.29 -42.12
N THR A 86 14.44 15.44 -41.27
CA THR A 86 15.80 14.91 -41.53
C THR A 86 15.81 13.37 -41.56
N ALA A 87 14.93 12.73 -40.78
CA ALA A 87 14.73 11.28 -40.77
C ALA A 87 13.76 10.79 -41.87
N GLY A 88 13.19 11.68 -42.69
CA GLY A 88 12.21 11.34 -43.72
C GLY A 88 10.83 10.93 -43.19
N LEU A 89 10.48 11.35 -41.97
CA LEU A 89 9.24 10.99 -41.28
C LEU A 89 8.29 12.18 -41.18
N ASP A 90 7.00 11.90 -41.30
CA ASP A 90 5.95 12.87 -40.98
C ASP A 90 5.51 12.75 -39.51
N LEU A 91 5.06 13.87 -38.92
CA LEU A 91 4.61 13.92 -37.53
C LEU A 91 3.38 13.05 -37.26
N GLN A 92 2.43 12.97 -38.20
CA GLN A 92 1.23 12.13 -38.03
C GLN A 92 1.60 10.65 -38.09
N TYR A 93 2.50 10.29 -39.01
CA TYR A 93 3.04 8.93 -39.08
C TYR A 93 3.78 8.55 -37.80
N PHE A 94 4.66 9.42 -37.29
CA PHE A 94 5.39 9.23 -36.04
C PHE A 94 4.45 9.04 -34.84
N ARG A 95 3.39 9.86 -34.72
CA ARG A 95 2.35 9.71 -33.68
C ARG A 95 1.58 8.40 -33.81
N HIS A 96 1.22 8.00 -35.02
CA HIS A 96 0.48 6.77 -35.26
C HIS A 96 1.33 5.54 -34.92
N GLN A 97 2.58 5.51 -35.38
CA GLN A 97 3.53 4.44 -35.07
C GLN A 97 3.75 4.32 -33.55
N SER A 98 3.84 5.44 -32.85
CA SER A 98 3.98 5.49 -31.39
C SER A 98 2.80 4.87 -30.62
N ARG A 99 1.64 4.71 -31.25
CA ARG A 99 0.42 4.10 -30.65
C ARG A 99 0.17 2.67 -31.10
N ALA A 100 0.66 2.31 -32.29
CA ALA A 100 0.33 1.04 -32.94
C ALA A 100 1.49 0.03 -32.95
N SER A 101 2.74 0.49 -32.86
CA SER A 101 3.92 -0.39 -32.92
C SER A 101 4.28 -0.99 -31.55
N PRO A 102 4.75 -2.24 -31.51
CA PRO A 102 5.42 -2.81 -30.35
C PRO A 102 6.59 -1.93 -29.88
N ALA A 103 6.87 -1.91 -28.57
CA ALA A 103 7.96 -1.13 -27.98
C ALA A 103 9.35 -1.39 -28.63
N GLN A 104 9.54 -2.59 -29.18
CA GLN A 104 10.75 -3.03 -29.87
C GLN A 104 10.96 -2.36 -31.24
N GLU A 105 9.92 -1.77 -31.82
CA GLU A 105 9.97 -1.08 -33.12
C GLU A 105 10.03 0.45 -32.99
N ILE A 106 9.99 0.97 -31.75
CA ILE A 106 10.16 2.42 -31.49
C ILE A 106 11.53 2.86 -31.99
N GLN A 107 11.55 3.84 -32.89
CA GLN A 107 12.76 4.32 -33.56
C GLN A 107 13.64 5.16 -32.64
N GLU A 108 14.95 5.12 -32.89
CA GLU A 108 15.92 6.00 -32.26
C GLU A 108 15.97 7.34 -32.98
N LEU A 109 15.75 8.43 -32.25
CA LEU A 109 15.85 9.79 -32.78
C LEU A 109 17.15 10.43 -32.33
N ASN A 110 17.94 10.91 -33.28
CA ASN A 110 19.14 11.68 -32.98
C ASN A 110 18.77 13.17 -32.83
N ILE A 111 18.66 13.62 -31.58
CA ILE A 111 18.35 15.01 -31.27
C ILE A 111 19.66 15.80 -31.17
N GLY A 112 19.75 16.89 -31.94
CA GLY A 112 20.89 17.81 -31.90
C GLY A 112 21.07 18.48 -30.51
N GLY A 113 19.97 18.73 -29.80
CA GLY A 113 19.94 19.30 -28.45
C GLY A 113 19.48 18.33 -27.35
N ASN A 114 19.07 18.88 -26.21
CA ASN A 114 18.56 18.13 -25.07
C ASN A 114 17.02 18.25 -24.95
N VAL A 115 16.39 17.24 -24.35
CA VAL A 115 14.97 17.28 -23.98
C VAL A 115 14.82 17.46 -22.47
N ASP A 116 13.82 18.26 -22.08
CA ASP A 116 13.58 18.57 -20.67
C ASP A 116 12.71 17.46 -20.06
N CYS A 117 13.33 16.56 -19.30
CA CYS A 117 12.68 15.39 -18.72
C CYS A 117 11.88 15.75 -17.46
N LEU A 118 10.71 15.14 -17.33
CA LEU A 118 9.74 15.40 -16.26
C LEU A 118 9.83 14.36 -15.12
N ASN A 119 10.25 13.14 -15.42
CA ASN A 119 10.42 12.03 -14.47
C ASN A 119 11.64 11.18 -14.82
N GLY A 120 11.95 10.17 -14.01
CA GLY A 120 13.00 9.21 -14.35
C GLY A 120 14.43 9.63 -14.02
N LEU A 121 14.67 10.78 -13.35
CA LEU A 121 16.01 11.25 -12.94
C LEU A 121 16.89 10.15 -12.34
N HIS A 122 16.46 9.50 -11.25
CA HIS A 122 17.27 8.47 -10.58
C HIS A 122 17.39 7.19 -11.43
N ARG A 123 16.42 6.92 -12.31
CA ARG A 123 16.39 5.75 -13.20
C ARG A 123 17.38 5.91 -14.35
N ILE A 124 17.41 7.07 -15.00
CA ILE A 124 18.38 7.41 -16.03
C ILE A 124 19.79 7.47 -15.45
N LYS A 125 19.98 8.07 -14.25
CA LYS A 125 21.29 8.04 -13.58
C LYS A 125 21.72 6.63 -13.19
N ALA A 126 20.80 5.77 -12.75
CA ALA A 126 21.10 4.36 -12.50
C ALA A 126 21.45 3.63 -13.81
N ALA A 127 20.75 3.93 -14.91
CA ALA A 127 20.96 3.31 -16.21
C ALA A 127 22.31 3.71 -16.80
N GLN A 128 22.71 4.98 -16.67
CA GLN A 128 24.04 5.47 -17.05
C GLN A 128 25.18 4.75 -16.32
N ARG A 129 24.95 4.29 -15.08
CA ARG A 129 25.95 3.55 -14.29
C ARG A 129 25.91 2.04 -14.52
N PHE A 130 24.79 1.51 -15.00
CA PHE A 130 24.57 0.07 -15.14
C PHE A 130 24.75 -0.42 -16.58
N LEU A 131 24.34 0.36 -17.58
CA LEU A 131 24.41 0.00 -18.99
C LEU A 131 25.78 0.32 -19.60
N ASP A 132 26.22 -0.54 -20.51
CA ASP A 132 27.41 -0.32 -21.32
C ASP A 132 27.30 0.97 -22.14
N PRO A 133 28.42 1.69 -22.39
CA PRO A 133 28.41 2.98 -23.10
C PRO A 133 27.69 2.96 -24.46
N ASN A 134 27.74 1.84 -25.17
CA ASN A 134 27.11 1.68 -26.48
C ASN A 134 25.60 1.41 -26.42
N ASP A 135 25.06 1.02 -25.26
CA ASP A 135 23.66 0.65 -25.06
C ASP A 135 22.90 1.67 -24.18
N GLN A 136 23.45 2.88 -24.02
CA GLN A 136 22.85 3.95 -23.23
C GLN A 136 21.74 4.67 -23.99
N TRP A 137 20.58 4.03 -24.09
CA TRP A 137 19.34 4.63 -24.59
C TRP A 137 18.13 4.31 -23.70
N TRP A 138 17.09 5.12 -23.83
CA TRP A 138 15.81 4.94 -23.12
C TRP A 138 14.62 5.32 -24.00
N ILE A 139 13.45 4.70 -23.79
CA ILE A 139 12.20 5.12 -24.46
C ILE A 139 11.61 6.32 -23.72
N VAL A 140 11.32 7.37 -24.49
CA VAL A 140 10.85 8.65 -24.00
C VAL A 140 9.52 9.01 -24.65
N ARG A 141 8.52 9.39 -23.84
CA ARG A 141 7.27 10.01 -24.30
C ARG A 141 7.50 11.50 -24.47
N LEU A 142 7.29 12.00 -25.69
CA LEU A 142 7.53 13.38 -26.04
C LEU A 142 6.23 14.19 -26.00
N TYR A 143 6.29 15.37 -25.37
CA TYR A 143 5.20 16.33 -25.28
C TYR A 143 5.65 17.72 -25.76
N SER A 144 4.73 18.51 -26.31
CA SER A 144 5.03 19.87 -26.77
C SER A 144 5.36 20.83 -25.62
N LYS A 145 6.33 21.73 -25.84
CA LYS A 145 6.79 22.76 -24.89
C LYS A 145 5.91 24.03 -24.85
N GLU A 146 4.85 24.12 -25.65
CA GLU A 146 3.92 25.28 -25.60
C GLU A 146 3.14 25.28 -24.28
N PHE A 147 3.57 26.12 -23.32
CA PHE A 147 3.05 26.18 -21.95
C PHE A 147 2.22 27.44 -21.67
N GLU A 148 1.09 27.26 -20.99
CA GLU A 148 0.70 28.15 -19.87
C GLU A 148 1.34 27.63 -18.58
N THR A 149 1.87 28.54 -17.75
CA THR A 149 2.71 28.24 -16.57
C THR A 149 2.06 27.33 -15.53
N ASP A 150 0.74 27.37 -15.40
CA ASP A 150 0.00 26.62 -14.36
C ASP A 150 -0.20 25.14 -14.72
N ALA A 151 -0.32 24.81 -16.00
CA ALA A 151 -0.43 23.42 -16.47
C ALA A 151 0.87 22.64 -16.27
N ARG A 152 2.03 23.33 -16.27
CA ARG A 152 3.36 22.73 -16.10
C ARG A 152 3.58 22.23 -14.68
N ALA A 153 3.15 22.99 -13.67
CA ALA A 153 3.26 22.59 -12.26
C ALA A 153 2.38 21.37 -11.94
N CYS A 154 1.14 21.35 -12.45
CA CYS A 154 0.23 20.20 -12.31
C CYS A 154 0.77 18.93 -13.00
N LEU A 155 1.32 19.06 -14.22
CA LEU A 155 1.95 17.94 -14.93
C LEU A 155 3.17 17.42 -14.16
N VAL A 156 4.08 18.29 -13.75
CA VAL A 156 5.27 17.93 -12.95
C VAL A 156 4.89 17.23 -11.64
N GLN A 157 3.88 17.73 -10.90
CA GLN A 157 3.35 17.03 -9.71
C GLN A 157 2.81 15.65 -10.06
N SER A 158 2.07 15.51 -11.17
CA SER A 158 1.50 14.24 -11.59
C SER A 158 2.55 13.21 -12.03
N PHE A 159 3.70 13.63 -12.56
CA PHE A 159 4.81 12.76 -12.97
C PHE A 159 5.72 12.32 -11.82
N GLN A 160 5.70 13.03 -10.68
CA GLN A 160 6.33 12.56 -9.44
C GLN A 160 5.64 11.31 -8.86
N HIS A 161 4.46 10.95 -9.37
CA HIS A 161 3.58 9.91 -8.84
C HIS A 161 3.53 8.65 -9.72
N GLU A 162 4.40 8.52 -10.75
CA GLU A 162 4.51 7.27 -11.52
C GLU A 162 4.94 6.10 -10.60
N GLN A 163 3.88 5.37 -10.21
CA GLN A 163 3.74 4.11 -9.49
C GLN A 163 4.96 3.65 -8.68
N LYS A 164 5.12 4.25 -7.51
CA LYS A 164 5.69 3.50 -6.38
C LYS A 164 4.73 2.34 -6.08
N TYR A 165 5.16 1.10 -6.33
CA TYR A 165 4.59 -0.04 -5.63
C TYR A 165 4.51 0.31 -4.15
N SER A 166 3.30 0.28 -3.59
CA SER A 166 3.13 0.56 -2.17
C SER A 166 3.89 -0.49 -1.35
N ASP A 167 4.28 -0.10 -0.15
CA ASP A 167 4.96 -1.01 0.79
C ASP A 167 4.15 -2.29 1.01
N GLY A 168 2.82 -2.16 1.05
CA GLY A 168 1.91 -3.29 1.14
C GLY A 168 1.83 -4.16 -0.10
N MET A 169 1.83 -3.58 -1.31
CA MET A 169 1.90 -4.37 -2.54
C MET A 169 3.19 -5.20 -2.60
N ILE A 170 4.32 -4.59 -2.23
CA ILE A 170 5.61 -5.29 -2.18
C ILE A 170 5.54 -6.43 -1.16
N PHE A 171 5.04 -6.16 0.05
CA PHE A 171 4.90 -7.18 1.09
C PHE A 171 4.00 -8.33 0.66
N ARG A 172 2.81 -8.02 0.11
CA ARG A 172 1.85 -9.01 -0.39
C ARG A 172 2.49 -9.93 -1.43
N ASN A 173 3.22 -9.36 -2.38
CA ASN A 173 3.81 -10.12 -3.47
C ASN A 173 5.00 -10.98 -3.02
N ILE A 174 5.81 -10.50 -2.05
CA ILE A 174 6.81 -11.35 -1.38
C ILE A 174 6.14 -12.58 -0.77
N ARG A 175 5.05 -12.38 -0.02
CA ARG A 175 4.34 -13.48 0.63
C ARG A 175 3.69 -14.45 -0.35
N LYS A 176 3.10 -13.96 -1.45
CA LYS A 176 2.59 -14.81 -2.54
C LYS A 176 3.69 -15.67 -3.16
N ALA A 177 4.80 -15.06 -3.56
CA ALA A 177 5.94 -15.77 -4.13
C ALA A 177 6.48 -16.85 -3.19
N GLN A 178 6.59 -16.55 -1.89
CA GLN A 178 7.01 -17.51 -0.86
C GLN A 178 6.04 -18.69 -0.71
N ARG A 179 4.72 -18.46 -0.83
CA ARG A 179 3.72 -19.55 -0.76
C ARG A 179 3.71 -20.43 -2.01
N GLU A 180 4.01 -19.85 -3.16
CA GLU A 180 4.07 -20.53 -4.46
C GLU A 180 5.42 -21.21 -4.73
N GLY A 181 6.43 -20.97 -3.88
CA GLY A 181 7.79 -21.51 -4.06
C GLY A 181 8.59 -20.84 -5.17
N LYS A 182 8.19 -19.64 -5.61
CA LYS A 182 8.83 -18.90 -6.71
C LYS A 182 9.95 -17.99 -6.18
N VAL A 183 11.13 -18.57 -6.01
CA VAL A 183 12.29 -17.89 -5.41
C VAL A 183 12.74 -16.67 -6.22
N ASP A 184 12.72 -16.75 -7.55
CA ASP A 184 13.16 -15.64 -8.41
C ASP A 184 12.22 -14.44 -8.31
N ASP A 185 10.91 -14.68 -8.34
CA ASP A 185 9.89 -13.64 -8.12
C ASP A 185 10.01 -13.02 -6.73
N GLU A 186 10.30 -13.83 -5.71
CA GLU A 186 10.52 -13.34 -4.35
C GLU A 186 11.69 -12.35 -4.30
N ASN A 187 12.84 -12.72 -4.89
CA ASN A 187 14.05 -11.91 -4.91
C ASN A 187 13.82 -10.55 -5.60
N VAL A 188 13.04 -10.55 -6.67
CA VAL A 188 12.58 -9.35 -7.38
C VAL A 188 11.84 -8.39 -6.44
N TRP A 189 10.88 -8.87 -5.66
CA TRP A 189 10.15 -8.02 -4.71
C TRP A 189 11.03 -7.56 -3.53
N TRP A 190 11.94 -8.40 -3.03
CA TRP A 190 12.92 -8.00 -2.01
C TRP A 190 13.90 -6.92 -2.48
N ALA A 191 14.29 -6.94 -3.77
CA ALA A 191 15.18 -5.94 -4.36
C ALA A 191 14.59 -4.52 -4.23
N ARG A 192 13.26 -4.40 -4.22
CA ARG A 192 12.50 -3.14 -4.14
C ARG A 192 12.38 -2.57 -2.71
N LEU A 193 12.89 -3.24 -1.68
CA LEU A 193 12.89 -2.73 -0.31
C LEU A 193 14.20 -2.00 0.03
N THR A 194 14.13 -1.02 0.93
CA THR A 194 15.32 -0.42 1.56
C THR A 194 15.87 -1.38 2.61
N ASP A 195 17.16 -1.27 2.97
CA ASP A 195 17.77 -2.21 3.92
C ASP A 195 17.09 -2.24 5.29
N GLY A 196 16.59 -1.10 5.77
CA GLY A 196 15.76 -1.02 6.97
C GLY A 196 14.46 -1.84 6.83
N LYS A 197 13.69 -1.58 5.76
CA LYS A 197 12.46 -2.33 5.48
C LYS A 197 12.70 -3.82 5.28
N ARG A 198 13.84 -4.20 4.67
CA ARG A 198 14.24 -5.60 4.53
C ARG A 198 14.47 -6.24 5.90
N ARG A 199 15.18 -5.55 6.79
CA ARG A 199 15.45 -6.04 8.15
C ARG A 199 14.17 -6.21 8.95
N ASP A 200 13.30 -5.19 8.95
CA ASP A 200 12.03 -5.21 9.68
C ASP A 200 11.12 -6.33 9.17
N LEU A 201 10.98 -6.46 7.85
CA LEU A 201 10.19 -7.52 7.25
C LEU A 201 10.77 -8.92 7.55
N ARG A 202 12.10 -9.10 7.48
CA ARG A 202 12.74 -10.37 7.87
C ARG A 202 12.48 -10.70 9.34
N GLN A 203 12.45 -9.70 10.22
CA GLN A 203 12.13 -9.89 11.63
C GLN A 203 10.67 -10.31 11.81
N LEU A 204 9.74 -9.67 11.09
CA LEU A 204 8.33 -10.05 11.08
C LEU A 204 8.14 -11.50 10.63
N ILE A 205 8.86 -11.90 9.57
CA ILE A 205 8.77 -13.24 8.99
C ILE A 205 9.13 -14.35 9.98
N LYS A 206 9.96 -14.06 10.98
CA LYS A 206 10.30 -15.04 12.03
C LYS A 206 9.11 -15.41 12.91
N ASN A 207 8.13 -14.51 13.06
CA ASN A 207 6.88 -14.82 13.77
C ASN A 207 5.91 -15.55 12.82
N LYS A 208 6.01 -16.87 12.80
CA LYS A 208 5.19 -17.73 11.92
C LYS A 208 3.69 -17.52 12.12
N ALA A 209 3.23 -17.38 13.36
CA ALA A 209 1.79 -17.25 13.64
C ALA A 209 1.22 -15.93 13.12
N LEU A 210 1.95 -14.83 13.34
CA LEU A 210 1.55 -13.51 12.84
C LEU A 210 1.58 -13.45 11.32
N ILE A 211 2.59 -14.04 10.69
CA ILE A 211 2.67 -14.13 9.23
C ILE A 211 1.55 -14.95 8.63
N LEU A 212 1.18 -16.08 9.22
CA LEU A 212 0.04 -16.86 8.75
C LEU A 212 -1.27 -16.06 8.84
N ALA A 213 -1.41 -15.21 9.86
CA ALA A 213 -2.54 -14.31 9.98
C ALA A 213 -2.56 -13.25 8.86
N PHE A 214 -1.41 -12.65 8.52
CA PHE A 214 -1.29 -11.77 7.34
C PHE A 214 -1.57 -12.52 6.04
N ASP A 215 -1.01 -13.72 5.87
CA ASP A 215 -1.16 -14.54 4.66
C ASP A 215 -2.63 -14.90 4.40
N SER A 216 -3.44 -15.00 5.46
CA SER A 216 -4.87 -15.24 5.36
C SER A 216 -5.65 -14.09 4.68
N LEU A 217 -5.02 -12.93 4.50
CA LEU A 217 -5.57 -11.75 3.83
C LEU A 217 -5.07 -11.59 2.39
N LEU A 218 -4.22 -12.50 1.87
CA LEU A 218 -3.62 -12.37 0.53
C LEU A 218 -4.65 -12.33 -0.60
N GLU A 219 -5.80 -12.94 -0.40
CA GLU A 219 -6.90 -13.02 -1.37
C GLU A 219 -7.60 -11.68 -1.61
N PHE A 220 -7.38 -10.69 -0.74
CA PHE A 220 -8.00 -9.36 -0.82
C PHE A 220 -6.95 -8.28 -1.15
N PRO A 221 -6.67 -7.98 -2.43
CA PRO A 221 -5.58 -7.07 -2.82
C PRO A 221 -5.67 -5.69 -2.17
N GLY A 222 -6.85 -5.08 -2.16
CA GLY A 222 -7.10 -3.73 -1.69
C GLY A 222 -6.80 -3.49 -0.22
N LEU A 223 -6.78 -4.56 0.59
CA LEU A 223 -6.46 -4.46 2.01
C LEU A 223 -5.01 -4.05 2.25
N TRP A 224 -4.09 -4.35 1.33
CA TRP A 224 -2.65 -4.24 1.58
C TRP A 224 -2.14 -2.81 1.37
N GLU A 225 -2.83 -1.98 0.59
CA GLU A 225 -2.36 -0.62 0.26
C GLU A 225 -1.95 0.26 1.45
N PRO A 226 -2.66 0.24 2.60
CA PRO A 226 -2.32 1.07 3.76
C PRO A 226 -1.05 0.64 4.51
N ILE A 227 -0.47 -0.53 4.23
CA ILE A 227 0.70 -1.03 4.97
C ILE A 227 1.90 -0.12 4.72
N GLN A 228 2.55 0.30 5.81
CA GLN A 228 3.84 0.98 5.78
C GLN A 228 4.89 0.06 6.40
N LEU A 229 5.80 -0.50 5.59
CA LEU A 229 6.81 -1.44 6.08
C LEU A 229 7.72 -0.81 7.14
N GLY A 230 7.91 0.50 7.08
CA GLY A 230 8.71 1.25 8.05
C GLY A 230 8.13 1.28 9.46
N THR A 231 6.87 0.92 9.69
CA THR A 231 6.26 0.88 11.04
C THR A 231 6.22 -0.53 11.63
N LEU A 232 6.55 -1.57 10.87
CA LEU A 232 6.47 -2.96 11.32
C LEU A 232 7.36 -3.28 12.52
N HIS A 233 8.49 -2.59 12.67
CA HIS A 233 9.37 -2.76 13.84
C HIS A 233 8.64 -2.51 15.17
N ARG A 234 7.59 -1.67 15.16
CA ARG A 234 6.79 -1.37 16.35
C ARG A 234 6.02 -2.60 16.84
N LEU A 235 5.57 -3.47 15.94
CA LEU A 235 4.82 -4.68 16.30
C LEU A 235 5.63 -5.63 17.19
N HIS A 236 6.95 -5.70 16.98
CA HIS A 236 7.84 -6.56 17.77
C HIS A 236 7.99 -6.11 19.23
N GLY A 237 7.88 -4.80 19.49
CA GLY A 237 8.08 -4.23 20.83
C GLY A 237 6.91 -4.47 21.81
N LEU A 238 5.71 -4.73 21.26
CA LEU A 238 4.45 -4.75 22.00
C LEU A 238 4.27 -5.98 22.88
N ARG A 239 4.83 -7.13 22.45
CA ARG A 239 4.61 -8.45 23.08
C ARG A 239 3.13 -8.86 23.20
N CYS A 240 2.27 -8.35 22.31
CA CYS A 240 0.83 -8.67 22.25
C CYS A 240 0.46 -9.45 20.97
N GLU A 241 1.22 -10.50 20.67
CA GLU A 241 1.09 -11.24 19.40
C GLU A 241 -0.30 -11.86 19.25
N GLU A 242 -0.86 -12.39 20.33
CA GLU A 242 -2.20 -12.97 20.37
C GLU A 242 -3.29 -11.95 20.01
N GLU A 243 -3.17 -10.72 20.50
CA GLU A 243 -4.11 -9.61 20.22
C GLU A 243 -4.02 -9.16 18.77
N LEU A 244 -2.79 -9.03 18.24
CA LEU A 244 -2.55 -8.67 16.84
C LEU A 244 -3.11 -9.75 15.89
N ILE A 245 -2.85 -11.03 16.19
CA ILE A 245 -3.38 -12.16 15.42
C ILE A 245 -4.92 -12.18 15.47
N ASN A 246 -5.51 -11.96 16.65
CA ASN A 246 -6.96 -11.90 16.81
C ASN A 246 -7.57 -10.77 15.96
N TYR A 247 -6.92 -9.61 15.87
CA TYR A 247 -7.39 -8.51 15.01
C TYR A 247 -7.29 -8.85 13.52
N LEU A 248 -6.19 -9.45 13.07
CA LEU A 248 -6.04 -9.89 11.67
C LEU A 248 -7.08 -10.96 11.30
N GLN A 249 -7.39 -11.88 12.22
CA GLN A 249 -8.48 -12.85 12.05
C GLN A 249 -9.85 -12.17 12.01
N HIS A 250 -10.07 -11.11 12.80
CA HIS A 250 -11.29 -10.31 12.72
C HIS A 250 -11.43 -9.63 11.36
N ILE A 251 -10.35 -9.07 10.80
CA ILE A 251 -10.33 -8.56 9.41
C ILE A 251 -10.75 -9.67 8.47
N ARG A 252 -10.04 -10.80 8.48
CA ARG A 252 -10.34 -11.93 7.59
C ARG A 252 -11.81 -12.34 7.66
N ASN A 253 -12.33 -12.55 8.87
CA ASN A 253 -13.69 -13.04 9.06
C ASN A 253 -14.74 -12.04 8.54
N THR A 254 -14.54 -10.74 8.79
CA THR A 254 -15.44 -9.70 8.26
C THR A 254 -15.38 -9.64 6.74
N TRP A 255 -14.20 -9.67 6.12
CA TRP A 255 -14.06 -9.61 4.67
C TRP A 255 -14.53 -10.89 3.98
N CYS A 256 -14.34 -12.07 4.57
CA CYS A 256 -14.94 -13.32 4.08
C CYS A 256 -16.47 -13.33 4.22
N PHE A 257 -17.01 -12.65 5.25
CA PHE A 257 -18.45 -12.47 5.36
C PHE A 257 -18.97 -11.56 4.24
N ILE A 258 -18.33 -10.42 3.98
CA ILE A 258 -18.76 -9.49 2.93
C ILE A 258 -18.61 -10.13 1.55
N VAL A 259 -17.44 -10.72 1.25
CA VAL A 259 -17.04 -11.14 -0.10
C VAL A 259 -16.86 -12.66 -0.18
N VAL A 260 -17.72 -13.28 -0.99
CA VAL A 260 -17.65 -14.71 -1.27
C VAL A 260 -16.39 -15.05 -2.08
N GLU A 261 -15.92 -16.30 -1.97
CA GLU A 261 -14.58 -16.74 -2.42
C GLU A 261 -14.24 -16.38 -3.87
N GLY A 262 -15.18 -16.53 -4.80
CA GLY A 262 -14.96 -16.24 -6.22
C GLY A 262 -14.82 -14.76 -6.60
N TYR A 263 -14.98 -13.82 -5.65
CA TYR A 263 -14.88 -12.37 -5.91
C TYR A 263 -13.86 -11.65 -5.03
N ARG A 264 -13.05 -12.37 -4.24
CA ARG A 264 -12.12 -11.75 -3.27
C ARG A 264 -11.02 -10.91 -3.94
N ASP A 265 -10.62 -11.31 -5.14
CA ASP A 265 -9.67 -10.62 -6.00
C ASP A 265 -10.19 -9.27 -6.55
N HIS A 266 -11.51 -9.07 -6.56
CA HIS A 266 -12.16 -7.81 -6.95
C HIS A 266 -12.19 -6.77 -5.83
N VAL A 267 -11.69 -7.11 -4.63
CA VAL A 267 -11.50 -6.15 -3.54
C VAL A 267 -10.30 -5.26 -3.86
N ASP A 268 -10.56 -4.11 -4.45
CA ASP A 268 -9.56 -3.08 -4.73
C ASP A 268 -9.47 -2.03 -3.60
N THR A 269 -8.50 -1.13 -3.71
CA THR A 269 -8.28 -0.07 -2.71
C THR A 269 -9.51 0.85 -2.57
N ALA A 270 -10.21 1.13 -3.67
CA ALA A 270 -11.38 2.00 -3.64
C ALA A 270 -12.54 1.36 -2.86
N THR A 271 -12.76 0.06 -3.05
CA THR A 271 -13.71 -0.76 -2.32
C THR A 271 -13.39 -0.78 -0.82
N VAL A 272 -12.12 -1.01 -0.46
CA VAL A 272 -11.70 -0.99 0.95
C VAL A 272 -11.93 0.39 1.57
N CYS A 273 -11.49 1.47 0.94
CA CYS A 273 -11.71 2.84 1.43
C CYS A 273 -13.19 3.21 1.54
N GLY A 274 -14.06 2.65 0.69
CA GLY A 274 -15.49 2.88 0.75
C GLY A 274 -16.20 2.17 1.91
N LEU A 275 -15.64 1.04 2.36
CA LEU A 275 -16.24 0.16 3.36
C LEU A 275 -15.62 0.31 4.76
N GLU A 276 -14.30 0.46 4.86
CA GLU A 276 -13.59 0.51 6.14
C GLU A 276 -14.07 1.67 7.03
N LEU A 277 -13.94 1.51 8.34
CA LEU A 277 -14.36 2.52 9.35
C LEU A 277 -15.87 2.78 9.42
N ARG A 278 -16.70 2.04 8.68
CA ARG A 278 -18.17 2.15 8.70
C ARG A 278 -18.82 1.02 9.49
N ALA A 279 -19.94 1.29 10.16
CA ALA A 279 -20.72 0.29 10.90
C ALA A 279 -22.15 0.19 10.37
N PRO A 280 -22.35 -0.28 9.11
CA PRO A 280 -23.62 -0.10 8.40
C PRO A 280 -24.80 -0.90 8.98
N GLY A 281 -24.55 -2.01 9.69
CA GLY A 281 -25.61 -2.75 10.39
C GLY A 281 -26.17 -2.01 11.62
N LYS A 282 -25.47 -0.97 12.09
CA LYS A 282 -25.85 -0.16 13.27
C LYS A 282 -26.09 1.32 12.94
N SER A 283 -25.56 1.82 11.83
CA SER A 283 -25.65 3.22 11.41
C SER A 283 -26.35 3.33 10.05
N ARG A 284 -27.55 3.94 10.03
CA ARG A 284 -28.28 4.21 8.78
C ARG A 284 -27.49 5.09 7.83
N TYR A 285 -26.78 6.09 8.36
CA TYR A 285 -25.92 6.96 7.58
C TYR A 285 -24.81 6.17 6.86
N ASP A 286 -24.12 5.28 7.57
CA ASP A 286 -23.08 4.44 6.96
C ASP A 286 -23.65 3.48 5.91
N MET A 287 -24.84 2.93 6.16
CA MET A 287 -25.53 2.08 5.21
C MET A 287 -25.82 2.81 3.89
N GLU A 288 -26.38 4.02 3.97
CA GLU A 288 -26.68 4.85 2.80
C GLU A 288 -25.39 5.23 2.05
N GLN A 289 -24.34 5.64 2.78
CA GLN A 289 -23.02 5.94 2.20
C GLN A 289 -22.40 4.75 1.45
N ILE A 290 -22.62 3.51 1.90
CA ILE A 290 -22.14 2.32 1.19
C ILE A 290 -22.99 2.05 -0.06
N ARG A 291 -24.32 2.17 0.03
CA ARG A 291 -25.24 1.91 -1.09
C ARG A 291 -25.05 2.88 -2.25
N ASP A 292 -24.85 4.16 -1.94
CA ASP A 292 -24.74 5.24 -2.93
C ASP A 292 -23.33 5.32 -3.55
N ASN A 293 -22.35 4.61 -3.00
CA ASN A 293 -20.98 4.67 -3.47
C ASN A 293 -20.74 3.73 -4.67
N ALA A 294 -20.78 4.31 -5.87
CA ALA A 294 -20.51 3.63 -7.13
C ALA A 294 -19.09 3.03 -7.25
N LYS A 295 -18.14 3.46 -6.40
CA LYS A 295 -16.75 2.96 -6.43
C LYS A 295 -16.57 1.62 -5.70
N ILE A 296 -17.52 1.24 -4.84
CA ILE A 296 -17.46 -0.04 -4.12
C ILE A 296 -17.80 -1.16 -5.10
N PHE A 297 -16.86 -2.12 -5.25
CA PHE A 297 -16.94 -3.24 -6.20
C PHE A 297 -17.18 -2.80 -7.66
N SER A 298 -16.55 -1.70 -8.10
CA SER A 298 -16.79 -1.12 -9.43
C SER A 298 -16.37 -2.03 -10.61
N SER A 299 -15.56 -3.05 -10.36
CA SER A 299 -15.15 -4.04 -11.36
C SER A 299 -16.20 -5.14 -11.61
N LEU A 300 -17.23 -5.26 -10.76
CA LEU A 300 -18.28 -6.26 -10.87
C LEU A 300 -19.54 -5.71 -11.57
N ASP A 301 -20.29 -6.60 -12.21
CA ASP A 301 -21.60 -6.28 -12.80
C ASP A 301 -22.67 -6.00 -11.72
N GLY A 302 -23.76 -5.35 -12.12
CA GLY A 302 -24.79 -4.84 -11.21
C GLY A 302 -25.40 -5.88 -10.27
N ASN A 303 -25.59 -7.12 -10.72
CA ASN A 303 -26.18 -8.19 -9.90
C ASN A 303 -25.19 -8.67 -8.82
N ARG A 304 -23.95 -8.96 -9.22
CA ARG A 304 -22.90 -9.40 -8.28
C ARG A 304 -22.52 -8.29 -7.30
N ARG A 305 -22.41 -7.05 -7.79
CA ARG A 305 -22.17 -5.87 -6.95
C ARG A 305 -23.27 -5.71 -5.90
N SER A 306 -24.55 -5.79 -6.30
CA SER A 306 -25.69 -5.67 -5.38
C SER A 306 -25.65 -6.73 -4.28
N LEU A 307 -25.36 -7.98 -4.64
CA LEU A 307 -25.21 -9.08 -3.68
C LEU A 307 -24.15 -8.78 -2.61
N LEU A 308 -22.96 -8.30 -3.00
CA LEU A 308 -21.90 -7.99 -2.05
C LEU A 308 -22.21 -6.76 -1.19
N LEU A 309 -22.90 -5.76 -1.75
CA LEU A 309 -23.36 -4.59 -1.00
C LEU A 309 -24.40 -4.96 0.06
N GLU A 310 -25.35 -5.85 -0.26
CA GLU A 310 -26.33 -6.35 0.70
C GLU A 310 -25.66 -7.04 1.89
N ARG A 311 -24.58 -7.79 1.65
CA ARG A 311 -23.79 -8.41 2.72
C ARG A 311 -23.01 -7.37 3.51
N ALA A 312 -22.39 -6.40 2.84
CA ALA A 312 -21.65 -5.32 3.49
C ALA A 312 -22.51 -4.56 4.49
N VAL A 313 -23.77 -4.25 4.14
CA VAL A 313 -24.66 -3.49 5.02
C VAL A 313 -25.16 -4.27 6.24
N GLN A 314 -25.01 -5.59 6.27
CA GLN A 314 -25.36 -6.43 7.43
C GLN A 314 -24.26 -6.49 8.49
N VAL A 315 -23.09 -5.90 8.24
CA VAL A 315 -21.99 -5.93 9.20
C VAL A 315 -22.33 -5.08 10.43
N ASN A 316 -22.46 -5.74 11.58
CA ASN A 316 -22.91 -5.16 12.86
C ASN A 316 -21.80 -4.50 13.70
N CYS A 317 -20.62 -4.30 13.12
CA CYS A 317 -19.48 -3.66 13.74
C CYS A 317 -18.82 -2.69 12.75
N ILE A 318 -17.84 -1.92 13.23
CA ILE A 318 -16.96 -1.17 12.33
C ILE A 318 -16.26 -2.18 11.42
N ILE A 319 -16.35 -1.99 10.10
CA ILE A 319 -15.66 -2.84 9.12
C ILE A 319 -14.14 -2.60 9.29
N PRO A 320 -13.39 -3.63 9.73
CA PRO A 320 -11.97 -3.50 10.00
C PRO A 320 -11.15 -3.62 8.71
N SER A 321 -9.95 -3.07 8.68
CA SER A 321 -8.99 -3.19 7.58
C SER A 321 -7.56 -3.20 8.14
N LEU A 322 -6.57 -3.36 7.25
CA LEU A 322 -5.18 -3.20 7.68
C LEU A 322 -4.87 -1.75 8.08
N ARG A 323 -5.59 -0.76 7.54
CA ARG A 323 -5.49 0.63 8.04
C ARG A 323 -5.90 0.69 9.50
N THR A 324 -7.09 0.16 9.82
CA THR A 324 -7.60 0.20 11.20
C THR A 324 -6.74 -0.62 12.16
N PHE A 325 -6.13 -1.71 11.69
CA PHE A 325 -5.14 -2.46 12.46
C PHE A 325 -3.95 -1.59 12.89
N PHE A 326 -3.32 -0.87 11.96
CA PHE A 326 -2.17 -0.01 12.27
C PHE A 326 -2.57 1.23 13.07
N GLU A 327 -3.75 1.81 12.83
CA GLU A 327 -4.25 2.93 13.64
C GLU A 327 -4.53 2.49 15.08
N ASN A 328 -5.20 1.34 15.28
CA ASN A 328 -5.47 0.81 16.61
C ASN A 328 -4.20 0.38 17.35
N GLN A 329 -3.16 -0.04 16.62
CA GLN A 329 -1.85 -0.35 17.20
C GLN A 329 -1.23 0.86 17.92
N LYS A 330 -1.49 2.09 17.46
CA LYS A 330 -0.98 3.31 18.10
C LYS A 330 -1.52 3.49 19.52
N TYR A 331 -2.75 3.06 19.77
CA TYR A 331 -3.39 3.08 21.09
C TYR A 331 -2.96 1.88 21.95
N LEU A 332 -2.73 0.73 21.32
CA LEU A 332 -2.25 -0.48 22.03
C LEU A 332 -0.84 -0.33 22.58
N GLU A 333 0.05 0.37 21.89
CA GLU A 333 1.46 0.51 22.26
C GLU A 333 1.70 1.08 23.67
N PRO A 334 1.20 2.28 24.03
CA PRO A 334 1.33 2.83 25.38
C PRO A 334 0.71 1.93 26.45
N CYS A 335 -0.48 1.37 26.19
CA CYS A 335 -1.11 0.41 27.10
C CYS A 335 -0.25 -0.84 27.32
N SER A 336 0.37 -1.35 26.26
CA SER A 336 1.28 -2.51 26.34
C SER A 336 2.50 -2.22 27.20
N LEU A 337 3.04 -0.98 27.17
CA LEU A 337 4.18 -0.59 27.99
C LEU A 337 3.84 -0.58 29.48
N ILE A 338 2.65 -0.09 29.83
CA ILE A 338 2.16 -0.10 31.23
C ILE A 338 1.97 -1.53 31.72
N LEU A 339 1.30 -2.37 30.93
CA LEU A 339 1.10 -3.78 31.28
C LEU A 339 2.43 -4.53 31.41
N LYS A 340 3.44 -4.21 30.59
CA LYS A 340 4.80 -4.74 30.75
C LYS A 340 5.45 -4.31 32.07
N GLY A 341 5.15 -3.11 32.56
CA GLY A 341 5.64 -2.60 33.85
C GLY A 341 5.15 -3.39 35.06
N LEU A 342 4.03 -4.12 34.93
CA LEU A 342 3.50 -5.01 35.95
C LEU A 342 4.18 -6.40 35.98
N LEU A 343 5.01 -6.69 34.97
CA LEU A 343 5.69 -7.97 34.82
C LEU A 343 7.17 -7.84 35.20
N SER A 344 7.82 -8.97 35.46
CA SER A 344 9.26 -8.98 35.74
C SER A 344 10.05 -8.40 34.55
N PRO A 345 11.13 -7.61 34.79
CA PRO A 345 11.93 -7.01 33.71
C PRO A 345 12.50 -8.02 32.70
N ASN A 346 12.74 -9.25 33.16
CA ASN A 346 13.30 -10.34 32.37
C ASN A 346 12.24 -11.22 31.67
N GLU A 347 10.96 -10.88 31.77
CA GLU A 347 9.91 -11.61 31.06
C GLU A 347 10.16 -11.53 29.54
N LYS A 348 10.02 -12.67 28.85
CA LYS A 348 10.24 -12.78 27.39
C LYS A 348 8.99 -13.25 26.65
N ARG A 349 8.01 -13.78 27.37
CA ARG A 349 6.74 -14.24 26.81
C ARG A 349 5.86 -13.05 26.40
N SER A 350 4.82 -13.34 25.62
CA SER A 350 3.77 -12.37 25.32
C SER A 350 3.03 -11.96 26.59
N LEU A 351 2.33 -10.82 26.53
CA LEU A 351 1.48 -10.32 27.61
C LEU A 351 0.45 -11.37 27.99
N TRP A 352 -0.28 -11.92 27.02
CA TRP A 352 -1.26 -12.99 27.27
C TRP A 352 -0.63 -14.16 28.03
N LYS A 353 0.51 -14.70 27.59
CA LYS A 353 1.17 -15.84 28.24
C LYS A 353 1.69 -15.49 29.64
N SER A 354 2.23 -14.29 29.81
CA SER A 354 2.82 -13.84 31.08
C SER A 354 1.74 -13.61 32.14
N PHE A 355 0.68 -12.88 31.82
CA PHE A 355 -0.45 -12.70 32.71
C PHE A 355 -1.19 -14.02 32.95
N SER A 356 -1.34 -14.85 31.92
CA SER A 356 -1.94 -16.19 32.06
C SER A 356 -1.18 -17.08 33.04
N ALA A 357 0.15 -17.00 33.06
CA ALA A 357 0.98 -17.78 33.98
C ALA A 357 0.90 -17.29 35.43
N ASN A 358 0.54 -16.02 35.64
CA ASN A 358 0.37 -15.40 36.95
C ASN A 358 -1.11 -15.30 37.37
N TYR A 359 -2.01 -15.95 36.64
CA TYR A 359 -3.44 -15.89 36.91
C TYR A 359 -3.88 -16.99 37.87
N PHE A 360 -4.39 -16.58 39.02
CA PHE A 360 -5.02 -17.47 40.00
C PHE A 360 -6.53 -17.22 40.00
N PRO A 361 -7.36 -18.21 39.63
CA PRO A 361 -8.80 -18.01 39.49
C PRO A 361 -9.45 -17.69 40.85
N PRO A 362 -10.15 -16.56 41.00
CA PRO A 362 -10.88 -16.23 42.22
C PRO A 362 -12.16 -17.08 42.32
N GLN A 363 -12.77 -17.12 43.50
CA GLN A 363 -14.10 -17.75 43.68
C GLN A 363 -15.20 -16.98 42.92
N HIS A 364 -15.11 -15.64 42.96
CA HIS A 364 -15.98 -14.73 42.24
C HIS A 364 -15.12 -13.79 41.38
N LEU A 365 -15.41 -13.71 40.09
CA LEU A 365 -14.75 -12.76 39.21
C LEU A 365 -15.57 -11.47 39.19
N GLU A 366 -15.07 -10.43 39.85
CA GLU A 366 -15.67 -9.11 39.78
C GLU A 366 -15.35 -8.46 38.44
N VAL A 367 -16.38 -7.90 37.80
CA VAL A 367 -16.29 -7.14 36.56
C VAL A 367 -16.97 -5.80 36.78
N GLN A 368 -16.25 -4.71 36.55
CA GLN A 368 -16.83 -3.39 36.55
C GLN A 368 -17.76 -3.23 35.34
N VAL A 369 -19.05 -2.94 35.57
CA VAL A 369 -20.07 -2.78 34.51
C VAL A 369 -20.48 -1.33 34.28
N SER A 370 -20.18 -0.45 35.24
CA SER A 370 -20.38 1.00 35.14
C SER A 370 -19.30 1.76 35.91
N GLU A 371 -19.34 3.08 35.97
CA GLU A 371 -18.36 3.87 36.72
C GLU A 371 -18.28 3.50 38.20
N THR A 372 -19.40 3.08 38.79
CA THR A 372 -19.53 2.81 40.23
C THR A 372 -19.90 1.36 40.56
N GLU A 373 -20.41 0.60 39.58
CA GLU A 373 -20.96 -0.74 39.83
C GLU A 373 -20.02 -1.86 39.38
N HIS A 374 -19.94 -2.88 40.23
CA HIS A 374 -19.24 -4.13 39.97
C HIS A 374 -20.24 -5.29 40.05
N THR A 375 -20.15 -6.20 39.10
CA THR A 375 -20.94 -7.43 39.09
C THR A 375 -20.00 -8.62 39.25
N ALA A 376 -20.33 -9.50 40.20
CA ALA A 376 -19.67 -10.79 40.32
C ALA A 376 -20.22 -11.75 39.26
N ILE A 377 -19.36 -12.18 38.33
CA ILE A 377 -19.68 -13.25 37.39
C ILE A 377 -19.32 -14.57 38.06
N SER A 378 -20.31 -15.43 38.29
CA SER A 378 -20.08 -16.83 38.64
C SER A 378 -19.91 -17.64 37.35
N PRO A 379 -18.72 -18.14 37.02
CA PRO A 379 -18.49 -18.91 35.79
C PRO A 379 -19.14 -20.30 35.86
N GLN A 380 -19.45 -20.79 37.07
CA GLN A 380 -20.16 -22.06 37.25
C GLN A 380 -21.60 -21.99 36.70
N SER A 381 -22.22 -20.81 36.63
CA SER A 381 -23.57 -20.64 36.08
C SER A 381 -23.65 -20.72 34.55
N LEU A 382 -22.50 -20.69 33.85
CA LEU A 382 -22.42 -20.76 32.39
C LEU A 382 -22.56 -22.20 31.83
N GLY A 383 -22.66 -23.21 32.69
CA GLY A 383 -22.78 -24.62 32.28
C GLY A 383 -21.55 -25.16 31.52
N LEU A 384 -20.41 -24.49 31.60
CA LEU A 384 -19.19 -24.87 30.90
C LEU A 384 -18.37 -25.91 31.71
N PRO A 385 -17.63 -26.81 31.05
CA PRO A 385 -16.63 -27.66 31.70
C PRO A 385 -15.61 -26.82 32.50
N ARG A 386 -15.12 -27.36 33.63
CA ARG A 386 -14.24 -26.65 34.57
C ARG A 386 -13.05 -25.98 33.89
N ASP A 387 -12.37 -26.67 32.97
CA ASP A 387 -11.20 -26.12 32.26
C ASP A 387 -11.57 -24.94 31.36
N LYS A 388 -12.73 -24.99 30.71
CA LYS A 388 -13.25 -23.89 29.89
C LYS A 388 -13.66 -22.70 30.76
N CYS A 389 -14.23 -22.94 31.95
CA CYS A 389 -14.53 -21.88 32.92
C CYS A 389 -13.27 -21.12 33.35
N VAL A 390 -12.18 -21.84 33.65
CA VAL A 390 -10.92 -21.20 34.06
C VAL A 390 -10.31 -20.37 32.92
N LEU A 391 -10.34 -20.90 31.70
CA LEU A 391 -9.87 -20.16 30.51
C LEU A 391 -10.72 -18.90 30.25
N TYR A 392 -12.04 -19.00 30.40
CA TYR A 392 -12.95 -17.87 30.23
C TYR A 392 -12.70 -16.76 31.27
N GLN A 393 -12.58 -17.13 32.55
CA GLN A 393 -12.27 -16.18 33.63
C GLN A 393 -10.93 -15.47 33.39
N ARG A 394 -9.90 -16.24 33.01
CA ARG A 394 -8.58 -15.72 32.68
C ARG A 394 -8.64 -14.71 31.54
N ARG A 395 -9.42 -15.00 30.50
CA ARG A 395 -9.61 -14.09 29.36
C ARG A 395 -10.30 -12.79 29.80
N ILE A 396 -11.35 -12.87 30.61
CA ILE A 396 -12.02 -11.67 31.13
C ILE A 396 -11.06 -10.84 31.99
N ALA A 397 -10.38 -11.46 32.96
CA ALA A 397 -9.43 -10.78 33.83
C ALA A 397 -8.33 -10.07 33.02
N TYR A 398 -7.82 -10.73 31.98
CA TYR A 398 -6.84 -10.13 31.07
C TYR A 398 -7.40 -8.95 30.27
N ILE A 399 -8.64 -9.06 29.75
CA ILE A 399 -9.30 -7.95 29.04
C ILE A 399 -9.52 -6.75 29.98
N GLN A 400 -9.89 -7.00 31.24
CA GLN A 400 -10.07 -5.93 32.24
C GLN A 400 -8.79 -5.10 32.43
N LEU A 401 -7.60 -5.72 32.39
CA LEU A 401 -6.32 -4.99 32.46
C LEU A 401 -6.15 -4.03 31.27
N TRP A 402 -6.47 -4.46 30.05
CA TRP A 402 -6.43 -3.60 28.88
C TRP A 402 -7.46 -2.48 28.95
N LEU A 403 -8.70 -2.79 29.34
CA LEU A 403 -9.77 -1.80 29.49
C LEU A 403 -9.42 -0.75 30.54
N PHE A 404 -8.77 -1.16 31.63
CA PHE A 404 -8.26 -0.24 32.63
C PHE A 404 -7.21 0.72 32.05
N CYS A 405 -6.24 0.21 31.27
CA CYS A 405 -5.28 1.07 30.59
C CYS A 405 -5.97 2.03 29.60
N PHE A 406 -6.91 1.54 28.80
CA PHE A 406 -7.63 2.38 27.83
C PHE A 406 -8.50 3.46 28.48
N ARG A 407 -9.13 3.16 29.61
CA ARG A 407 -9.95 4.12 30.36
C ARG A 407 -9.13 5.33 30.80
N ASN A 408 -7.90 5.09 31.25
CA ASN A 408 -6.99 6.13 31.74
C ASN A 408 -6.06 6.66 30.63
N PHE A 409 -6.27 6.27 29.37
CA PHE A 409 -5.43 6.66 28.25
C PHE A 409 -5.28 8.18 28.06
N PRO A 410 -6.31 9.02 28.28
CA PRO A 410 -6.17 10.49 28.16
C PRO A 410 -5.23 11.12 29.20
N GLU A 411 -4.95 10.43 30.30
CA GLU A 411 -4.10 10.89 31.40
C GLU A 411 -2.64 10.42 31.27
N MET A 412 -2.33 9.62 30.23
CA MET A 412 -1.02 9.05 29.91
C MET A 412 -0.29 9.89 28.86
#